data_AF-A0A3B8U816-F1
#
_entry.id   AF-A0A3B8U816-F1
#
_cell.length_a   1.000
_cell.length_b   1.000
_cell.length_c   1.000
_cell.angle_alpha   90.00
_cell.angle_beta   90.00
_cell.angle_gamma   90.00
#
_symmetry.space_group_name_H-M   'P 1'
#
loop_
_entity.id
_entity.type
_entity.pdbx_description
1 polymer ?
#
loop_
_entity_poly.entity_id
_entity_poly.type
_entity_poly.pdbx_seq_one_letter_code
_entity_poly.pdbx_strand_id
1 'polypeptide(L)'
;MSHENNHFPELFGSMVFNEETMKQRLSPSCYSQWKKSVSDGTPLEISTANEIAEAMKQWAIEKGATHYTHWFQPMTGVTAEKHDSFIAPAGKGRIVLEFSGKELVRGEPDASSFPSGGLRATFEARGYTAWDPTSFAFIKEKSLCIPTIFCSYSGHALDKKTPL
;
A
#
# COMPACT_ATOMS: atom_id res chain seq x y z
N MET A 1 -35.00 -15.26 -12.28
CA MET A 1 -33.70 -14.62 -12.56
C MET A 1 -33.82 -13.18 -12.08
N SER A 2 -33.16 -12.87 -10.97
CA SER A 2 -33.21 -11.55 -10.33
C SER A 2 -32.56 -10.50 -11.23
N HIS A 3 -33.26 -9.38 -11.44
CA HIS A 3 -32.70 -8.20 -12.08
C HIS A 3 -31.62 -7.60 -11.18
N GLU A 4 -30.35 -7.76 -11.55
CA GLU A 4 -29.27 -6.92 -11.00
C GLU A 4 -29.43 -5.50 -11.58
N ASN A 5 -30.13 -4.65 -10.84
CA ASN A 5 -29.98 -3.21 -10.99
C ASN A 5 -28.59 -2.84 -10.48
N ASN A 6 -27.57 -2.97 -11.33
CA ASN A 6 -26.24 -2.43 -11.06
C ASN A 6 -26.33 -0.91 -11.00
N HIS A 7 -26.51 -0.37 -9.80
CA HIS A 7 -26.42 1.05 -9.54
C HIS A 7 -24.96 1.47 -9.75
N PHE A 8 -24.63 1.85 -10.98
CA PHE A 8 -23.28 2.23 -11.40
C PHE A 8 -22.60 3.24 -10.45
N PRO A 9 -23.32 4.24 -9.89
CA PRO A 9 -22.73 5.15 -8.90
C PRO A 9 -22.26 4.45 -7.61
N GLU A 10 -22.95 3.40 -7.17
CA GLU A 10 -22.60 2.65 -5.94
C GLU A 10 -21.42 1.71 -6.15
N LEU A 11 -21.20 1.25 -7.39
CA LEU A 11 -20.06 0.41 -7.76
C LEU A 11 -18.78 1.22 -7.91
N PHE A 12 -18.87 2.47 -8.36
CA PHE A 12 -17.73 3.35 -8.57
C PHE A 12 -17.01 3.65 -7.24
N GLY A 13 -15.69 3.42 -7.18
CA GLY A 13 -14.89 3.67 -5.98
C GLY A 13 -15.15 2.71 -4.80
N SER A 14 -16.07 1.75 -4.93
CA SER A 14 -16.44 0.80 -3.88
C SER A 14 -15.30 -0.12 -3.40
N MET A 15 -14.24 -0.23 -4.21
CA MET A 15 -13.02 -1.01 -3.95
C MET A 15 -11.81 -0.10 -3.69
N VAL A 16 -12.03 1.16 -3.30
CA VAL A 16 -10.99 2.15 -3.01
C VAL A 16 -11.13 2.64 -1.57
N PHE A 17 -10.03 2.65 -0.80
CA PHE A 17 -9.95 3.22 0.55
C PHE A 17 -9.80 4.74 0.46
N ASN A 18 -10.86 5.39 0.01
CA ASN A 18 -10.92 6.83 -0.27
C ASN A 18 -11.17 7.68 0.99
N GLU A 19 -11.20 9.01 0.83
CA GLU A 19 -11.48 9.96 1.92
C GLU A 19 -12.79 9.66 2.68
N GLU A 20 -13.84 9.21 1.99
CA GLU A 20 -15.11 8.87 2.62
C GLU A 20 -14.95 7.65 3.54
N THR A 21 -14.31 6.59 3.05
CA THR A 21 -14.00 5.39 3.82
C THR A 21 -13.10 5.71 5.01
N MET A 22 -12.10 6.57 4.81
CA MET A 22 -11.22 7.06 5.87
C MET A 22 -11.99 7.81 6.95
N LYS A 23 -12.91 8.73 6.60
CA LYS A 23 -13.74 9.46 7.57
C LYS A 23 -14.64 8.53 8.39
N GLN A 24 -15.11 7.45 7.79
CA GLN A 24 -15.98 6.48 8.47
C GLN A 24 -15.21 5.57 9.43
N ARG A 25 -13.92 5.30 9.17
CA ARG A 25 -13.14 4.29 9.90
C ARG A 25 -12.07 4.84 10.83
N LEU A 26 -11.54 6.02 10.54
CA LEU A 26 -10.49 6.65 11.33
C LEU A 26 -11.09 7.55 12.40
N SER A 27 -10.35 7.74 13.50
CA SER A 27 -10.67 8.79 14.45
C SER A 27 -10.60 10.17 13.79
N PRO A 28 -11.39 11.16 14.25
CA PRO A 28 -11.33 12.52 13.72
C PRO A 28 -9.91 13.13 13.79
N SER A 29 -9.15 12.77 14.83
CA SER A 29 -7.76 13.19 15.00
C SER A 29 -6.85 12.60 13.93
N CYS A 30 -6.91 11.27 13.73
CA CYS A 30 -6.10 10.58 12.72
C CYS A 30 -6.40 11.09 11.31
N TYR A 31 -7.69 11.22 10.95
CA TYR A 31 -8.09 11.77 9.66
C TYR A 31 -7.57 13.20 9.44
N SER A 32 -7.65 14.06 10.46
CA SER A 32 -7.14 15.44 10.38
C SER A 32 -5.62 15.49 10.23
N GLN A 33 -4.90 14.62 10.95
CA GLN A 33 -3.44 14.51 10.82
C GLN A 33 -3.02 14.00 9.45
N TRP A 34 -3.72 12.98 8.92
CA TRP A 34 -3.50 12.49 7.56
C TRP A 34 -3.71 13.59 6.52
N LYS A 35 -4.83 14.32 6.61
CA LYS A 35 -5.16 15.40 5.67
C LYS A 35 -4.14 16.53 5.71
N LYS A 36 -3.65 16.87 6.91
CA LYS A 36 -2.57 17.85 7.09
C LYS A 36 -1.26 17.36 6.48
N SER A 37 -0.86 16.11 6.73
CA SER A 37 0.33 15.50 6.15
C SER A 37 0.32 15.53 4.63
N VAL A 38 -0.80 15.17 4.01
CA VAL A 38 -1.00 15.23 2.55
C VAL A 38 -0.92 16.66 2.01
N SER A 39 -1.50 17.63 2.72
CA SER A 39 -1.55 19.03 2.27
C SER A 39 -0.20 19.74 2.43
N ASP A 40 0.51 19.46 3.52
CA ASP A 40 1.76 20.13 3.89
C ASP A 40 3.01 19.39 3.37
N GLY A 41 2.83 18.19 2.79
CA GLY A 41 3.95 17.32 2.38
C GLY A 41 4.81 16.84 3.56
N THR A 42 4.22 16.73 4.75
CA THR A 42 4.95 16.37 5.98
C THR A 42 4.83 14.88 6.29
N PRO A 43 5.84 14.25 6.92
CA PRO A 43 5.77 12.85 7.32
C PRO A 43 4.60 12.56 8.28
N LEU A 44 4.01 11.37 8.18
CA LEU A 44 3.02 10.90 9.14
C LEU A 44 3.70 10.40 10.41
N GLU A 45 3.11 10.75 11.55
CA GLU A 45 3.45 10.14 12.83
C GLU A 45 3.13 8.64 12.80
N ILE A 46 3.98 7.84 13.45
CA ILE A 46 3.84 6.38 13.43
C ILE A 46 2.53 5.90 14.07
N SER A 47 2.01 6.64 15.06
CA SER A 47 0.72 6.35 15.68
C SER A 47 -0.44 6.50 14.68
N THR A 48 -0.44 7.60 13.91
CA THR A 48 -1.39 7.87 12.84
C THR A 48 -1.27 6.82 11.74
N ALA A 49 -0.05 6.46 11.33
CA ALA A 49 0.18 5.40 10.36
C ALA A 49 -0.33 4.02 10.84
N ASN A 50 -0.15 3.68 12.11
CA ASN A 50 -0.67 2.43 12.69
C ASN A 50 -2.20 2.36 12.66
N GLU A 51 -2.87 3.47 12.99
CA GLU A 51 -4.33 3.54 12.95
C GLU A 51 -4.86 3.40 11.51
N ILE A 52 -4.21 4.05 10.54
CA ILE A 52 -4.54 3.91 9.12
C ILE A 52 -4.31 2.47 8.64
N ALA A 53 -3.18 1.86 8.98
CA ALA A 53 -2.88 0.49 8.61
C ALA A 53 -3.92 -0.49 9.14
N GLU A 54 -4.30 -0.36 10.42
CA GLU A 54 -5.33 -1.21 11.01
C GLU A 54 -6.68 -1.02 10.29
N ALA A 55 -7.09 0.23 10.03
CA ALA A 55 -8.32 0.52 9.32
C ALA A 55 -8.33 -0.01 7.88
N MET A 56 -7.21 0.10 7.16
CA MET A 56 -7.03 -0.44 5.80
C MET A 56 -7.10 -1.96 5.81
N LYS A 57 -6.45 -2.63 6.77
CA LYS A 57 -6.47 -4.08 6.93
C LYS A 57 -7.90 -4.58 7.16
N GLN A 58 -8.62 -4.01 8.13
CA GLN A 58 -9.99 -4.43 8.44
C GLN A 58 -10.91 -4.22 7.24
N TRP A 59 -10.84 -3.05 6.60
CA TRP A 59 -11.59 -2.77 5.38
C TRP A 59 -11.29 -3.77 4.25
N ALA A 60 -10.01 -4.11 4.05
CA ALA A 60 -9.61 -5.04 3.02
C ALA A 60 -10.15 -6.45 3.28
N ILE A 61 -10.08 -6.93 4.51
CA ILE A 61 -10.61 -8.23 4.93
C ILE A 61 -12.13 -8.30 4.74
N GLU A 62 -12.86 -7.26 5.13
CA GLU A 62 -14.32 -7.18 4.93
C GLU A 62 -14.72 -7.29 3.45
N LYS A 63 -13.84 -6.80 2.56
CA LYS A 63 -13.99 -6.90 1.11
C LYS A 63 -13.46 -8.21 0.52
N GLY A 64 -13.01 -9.14 1.36
CA GLY A 64 -12.52 -10.47 0.98
C GLY A 64 -11.06 -10.50 0.52
N ALA A 65 -10.28 -9.46 0.81
CA ALA A 65 -8.84 -9.48 0.55
C ALA A 65 -8.12 -10.43 1.52
N THR A 66 -7.07 -11.08 1.02
CA THR A 66 -6.26 -12.07 1.75
C THR A 66 -4.79 -11.70 1.81
N HIS A 67 -4.36 -10.79 0.93
CA HIS A 67 -2.99 -10.32 0.80
C HIS A 67 -2.97 -8.80 0.70
N TYR A 68 -1.79 -8.20 0.86
CA TYR A 68 -1.53 -6.82 0.51
C TYR A 68 -0.27 -6.73 -0.35
N THR A 69 -0.09 -5.60 -1.02
CA THR A 69 1.09 -5.37 -1.84
C THR A 69 1.43 -3.89 -1.90
N HIS A 70 2.71 -3.59 -1.86
CA HIS A 70 3.22 -2.28 -2.29
C HIS A 70 3.21 -2.23 -3.81
N TRP A 71 2.29 -1.43 -4.34
CA TRP A 71 2.03 -1.30 -5.76
C TRP A 71 2.80 -0.09 -6.31
N PHE A 72 3.74 -0.33 -7.23
CA PHE A 72 4.53 0.73 -7.86
C PHE A 72 4.86 0.39 -9.32
N GLN A 73 5.15 1.43 -10.12
CA GLN A 73 5.53 1.27 -11.52
C GLN A 73 7.00 1.70 -11.73
N PRO A 74 7.94 0.76 -11.82
CA PRO A 74 9.34 1.07 -12.10
C PRO A 74 9.53 1.67 -13.49
N MET A 75 10.62 2.44 -13.66
CA MET A 75 10.95 3.10 -14.93
C MET A 75 11.12 2.13 -16.13
N THR A 76 11.33 0.83 -15.87
CA THR A 76 11.41 -0.23 -16.89
C THR A 76 10.09 -0.53 -17.61
N GLY A 77 8.97 0.08 -17.19
CA GLY A 77 7.71 0.07 -17.93
C GLY A 77 6.75 -1.09 -17.61
N VAL A 78 7.16 -2.04 -16.77
CA VAL A 78 6.31 -3.13 -16.28
C VAL A 78 5.97 -2.87 -14.82
N THR A 79 4.69 -2.92 -14.43
CA THR A 79 4.27 -2.79 -13.03
C THR A 79 4.92 -3.90 -12.19
N ALA A 80 5.55 -3.52 -11.08
CA ALA A 80 6.11 -4.46 -10.12
C ALA A 80 5.20 -4.53 -8.91
N GLU A 81 4.82 -5.74 -8.52
CA GLU A 81 4.02 -6.01 -7.33
C GLU A 81 4.75 -7.08 -6.51
N LYS A 82 4.97 -6.82 -5.21
CA LYS A 82 5.36 -7.87 -4.27
C LYS A 82 4.16 -8.15 -3.39
N HIS A 83 3.57 -9.34 -3.53
CA HIS A 83 2.42 -9.74 -2.72
C HIS A 83 2.93 -10.28 -1.38
N ASP A 84 2.66 -9.54 -0.31
CA ASP A 84 2.87 -9.99 1.06
C ASP A 84 1.52 -10.46 1.63
N SER A 85 1.52 -11.54 2.39
CA SER A 85 0.29 -12.04 3.00
C SER A 85 -0.05 -11.22 4.24
N PHE A 86 -1.34 -10.96 4.48
CA PHE A 86 -1.76 -10.48 5.81
C PHE A 86 -1.49 -11.54 6.88
N ILE A 87 -1.35 -12.81 6.51
CA ILE A 87 -1.27 -13.94 7.43
C ILE A 87 0.18 -14.20 7.84
N ALA A 88 0.44 -14.11 9.14
CA ALA A 88 1.66 -14.60 9.77
C ALA A 88 1.36 -15.79 10.71
N PRO A 89 2.21 -16.83 10.75
CA PRO A 89 2.01 -17.96 11.65
C PRO A 89 2.25 -17.56 13.11
N ALA A 90 1.22 -17.68 13.96
CA ALA A 90 1.28 -17.38 15.39
C ALA A 90 1.66 -18.58 16.27
N GLY A 91 2.11 -19.68 15.63
CA GLY A 91 2.36 -20.97 16.27
C GLY A 91 1.09 -21.75 16.64
N LYS A 92 1.25 -23.05 16.89
CA LYS A 92 0.16 -23.99 17.26
C LYS A 92 -1.02 -24.02 16.26
N GLY A 93 -0.73 -23.91 14.96
CA GLY A 93 -1.74 -23.92 13.91
C GLY A 93 -2.65 -22.67 13.85
N ARG A 94 -2.30 -21.60 14.57
CA ARG A 94 -3.01 -20.31 14.55
C ARG A 94 -2.30 -19.33 13.63
N ILE A 95 -3.08 -18.41 13.08
CA ILE A 95 -2.61 -17.30 12.27
C ILE A 95 -2.93 -15.98 12.96
N VAL A 96 -2.08 -14.97 12.76
CA VAL A 96 -2.37 -13.58 13.08
C VAL A 96 -2.34 -12.76 11.81
N LEU A 97 -3.15 -11.70 11.78
CA LEU A 97 -3.23 -10.80 10.64
C LEU A 97 -2.37 -9.57 10.91
N GLU A 98 -1.22 -9.50 10.25
CA GLU A 98 -0.19 -8.48 10.44
C GLU A 98 -0.19 -7.49 9.28
N PHE A 99 -0.43 -6.23 9.64
CA PHE A 99 -0.20 -5.06 8.80
C PHE A 99 -0.20 -3.84 9.74
N SER A 100 0.96 -3.23 9.96
CA SER A 100 1.14 -2.08 10.85
C SER A 100 1.56 -0.84 10.07
N GLY A 101 1.64 0.29 10.77
CA GLY A 101 2.11 1.55 10.21
C GLY A 101 3.55 1.46 9.68
N LYS A 102 4.37 0.53 10.19
CA LYS A 102 5.72 0.31 9.66
C LYS A 102 5.68 -0.27 8.26
N GLU A 103 4.91 -1.35 8.06
CA GLU A 103 4.75 -1.97 6.75
C GLU A 103 4.03 -1.01 5.80
N LEU A 104 3.04 -0.24 6.28
CA LEU A 104 2.37 0.78 5.47
C LEU A 104 3.35 1.85 4.99
N VAL A 105 4.12 2.48 5.88
CA VAL A 105 4.97 3.62 5.52
C VAL A 105 6.20 3.19 4.71
N ARG A 106 6.74 2.00 4.97
CA ARG A 106 7.95 1.50 4.30
C ARG A 106 7.91 -0.01 4.08
N GLY A 107 7.96 -0.42 2.81
CA GLY A 107 8.24 -1.80 2.44
C GLY A 107 9.72 -2.02 2.14
N GLU A 108 10.23 -3.21 2.47
CA GLU A 108 11.48 -3.72 1.93
C GLU A 108 11.19 -4.43 0.59
N PRO A 109 11.60 -3.87 -0.55
CA PRO A 109 11.55 -4.58 -1.81
C PRO A 109 12.66 -5.62 -1.77
N ASP A 110 12.25 -6.89 -1.67
CA ASP A 110 13.13 -8.02 -1.93
C ASP A 110 13.47 -8.05 -3.43
N ALA A 111 14.38 -7.17 -3.82
CA ALA A 111 14.87 -6.98 -5.19
C ALA A 111 15.80 -8.13 -5.63
N SER A 112 15.79 -9.27 -4.93
CA SER A 112 16.53 -10.49 -5.32
C SER A 112 16.00 -11.14 -6.61
N SER A 113 14.79 -10.75 -7.04
CA SER A 113 14.09 -11.34 -8.20
C SER A 113 14.23 -10.56 -9.51
N PHE A 114 14.90 -9.40 -9.53
CA PHE A 114 15.14 -8.71 -10.79
C PHE A 114 16.19 -9.46 -11.61
N PRO A 115 15.92 -9.78 -12.90
CA PRO A 115 16.86 -10.52 -13.73
C PRO A 115 18.18 -9.74 -13.81
N SER A 116 19.24 -10.36 -13.27
CA SER A 116 20.61 -9.86 -13.31
C SER A 116 21.14 -9.96 -14.74
N GLY A 117 20.79 -8.98 -15.57
CA GLY A 117 21.44 -8.76 -16.86
C GLY A 117 22.94 -8.56 -16.64
N GLY A 118 23.73 -9.54 -17.11
CA GLY A 118 25.11 -9.72 -16.74
C GLY A 118 26.04 -8.53 -16.99
N LEU A 119 27.12 -8.53 -16.20
CA LEU A 119 28.36 -7.75 -16.32
C LEU A 119 28.25 -6.25 -16.00
N ARG A 120 28.00 -5.92 -14.72
CA ARG A 120 28.81 -5.01 -13.87
C ARG A 120 28.12 -4.75 -12.52
N ALA A 121 28.92 -4.84 -11.44
CA ALA A 121 28.67 -4.41 -10.05
C ALA A 121 27.36 -4.86 -9.36
N THR A 122 27.47 -5.97 -8.63
CA THR A 122 26.67 -6.29 -7.46
C THR A 122 26.73 -5.17 -6.40
N PHE A 123 25.59 -4.84 -5.78
CA PHE A 123 25.40 -4.30 -4.40
C PHE A 123 24.76 -2.90 -4.19
N GLU A 124 24.52 -2.07 -5.22
CA GLU A 124 23.94 -0.71 -5.01
C GLU A 124 22.47 -0.54 -5.42
N ALA A 125 21.82 -1.53 -6.01
CA ALA A 125 20.41 -1.45 -6.41
C ALA A 125 19.43 -1.90 -5.31
N ARG A 126 19.75 -1.59 -4.04
CA ARG A 126 18.80 -1.77 -2.94
C ARG A 126 17.93 -0.51 -2.93
N GLY A 127 16.63 -0.64 -2.98
CA GLY A 127 15.71 0.49 -2.82
C GLY A 127 14.79 0.25 -1.64
N TYR A 128 13.94 1.21 -1.31
CA TYR A 128 12.81 1.02 -0.40
C TYR A 128 11.55 1.55 -1.05
N THR A 129 10.40 0.95 -0.72
CA THR A 129 9.13 1.57 -1.07
C THR A 129 8.70 2.51 0.04
N ALA A 130 8.15 3.65 -0.31
CA ALA A 130 7.50 4.57 0.64
C ALA A 130 6.05 4.75 0.23
N TRP A 131 5.13 4.69 1.17
CA TRP A 131 3.72 4.93 0.86
C TRP A 131 3.51 6.38 0.42
N ASP A 132 2.76 6.53 -0.65
CA ASP A 132 2.29 7.83 -1.13
C ASP A 132 0.86 8.06 -0.63
N PRO A 133 0.68 8.90 0.42
CA PRO A 133 -0.62 9.15 1.01
C PRO A 133 -1.54 10.00 0.12
N THR A 134 -1.03 10.55 -0.98
CA THR A 134 -1.85 11.27 -1.98
C THR A 134 -2.63 10.32 -2.90
N SER A 135 -2.26 9.04 -2.90
CA SER A 135 -2.90 7.99 -3.70
C SER A 135 -3.59 6.96 -2.82
N PHE A 136 -4.89 6.76 -3.06
CA PHE A 136 -5.68 5.85 -2.25
C PHE A 136 -5.34 4.37 -2.52
N ALA A 137 -5.27 3.60 -1.44
CA ALA A 137 -5.20 2.15 -1.53
C ALA A 137 -6.48 1.58 -2.15
N PHE A 138 -6.37 0.46 -2.86
CA PHE A 138 -7.49 -0.16 -3.54
C PHE A 138 -7.39 -1.68 -3.48
N ILE A 139 -8.48 -2.38 -3.77
CA ILE A 139 -8.48 -3.84 -3.83
C ILE A 139 -8.55 -4.30 -5.27
N LYS A 140 -7.65 -5.21 -5.64
CA LYS A 140 -7.64 -5.91 -6.92
C LYS A 140 -7.40 -7.39 -6.68
N GLU A 141 -8.22 -8.25 -7.29
CA GLU A 141 -8.01 -9.71 -7.30
C GLU A 141 -7.77 -10.34 -5.90
N LYS A 142 -8.39 -9.76 -4.85
CA LYS A 142 -8.26 -10.12 -3.42
C LYS A 142 -6.97 -9.67 -2.72
N SER A 143 -6.29 -8.69 -3.27
CA SER A 143 -5.14 -8.04 -2.65
C SER A 143 -5.40 -6.56 -2.40
N LEU A 144 -5.03 -6.07 -1.21
CA LEU A 144 -4.93 -4.65 -0.91
C LEU A 144 -3.69 -4.09 -1.60
N CYS A 145 -3.87 -3.29 -2.64
CA CYS A 145 -2.81 -2.57 -3.33
C CYS A 145 -2.58 -1.22 -2.65
N ILE A 146 -1.38 -1.01 -2.13
CA ILE A 146 -0.93 0.21 -1.47
C ILE A 146 -0.05 0.97 -2.46
N PRO A 147 -0.49 2.11 -3.01
CA PRO A 147 0.32 2.89 -3.93
C PRO A 147 1.59 3.39 -3.24
N THR A 148 2.74 3.01 -3.76
CA THR A 148 4.02 3.41 -3.19
C THR A 148 4.91 4.05 -4.24
N ILE A 149 5.84 4.87 -3.76
CA ILE A 149 7.00 5.28 -4.54
C ILE A 149 8.20 4.36 -4.25
N PHE A 150 9.06 4.14 -5.23
CA PHE A 150 10.28 3.34 -5.12
C PHE A 150 11.52 4.23 -5.19
N CYS A 151 12.28 4.27 -4.09
CA CYS A 151 13.45 5.14 -3.93
C CYS A 151 14.73 4.30 -3.74
N SER A 152 15.87 4.77 -4.22
CA SER A 152 17.18 4.20 -3.87
C SER A 152 17.56 4.57 -2.42
N TYR A 153 18.47 3.80 -1.79
CA TYR A 153 19.05 4.22 -0.48
C TYR A 153 19.86 5.53 -0.56
N SER A 154 20.24 5.97 -1.76
CA SER A 154 20.86 7.28 -2.00
C SER A 154 19.85 8.42 -2.18
N GLY A 155 18.55 8.16 -2.01
CA GLY A 155 17.48 9.18 -2.08
C GLY A 155 17.02 9.52 -3.49
N HIS A 156 17.45 8.78 -4.51
CA HIS A 156 17.02 9.00 -5.89
C HIS A 156 15.73 8.22 -6.17
N ALA A 157 14.77 8.87 -6.82
CA ALA A 157 13.57 8.22 -7.32
C ALA A 157 13.92 7.19 -8.40
N LEU A 158 13.38 5.98 -8.28
CA LEU A 158 13.52 4.88 -9.25
C LEU A 158 12.19 4.50 -9.91
N ASP A 159 11.15 5.29 -9.68
CA ASP A 159 9.83 5.12 -10.28
C ASP A 159 9.42 6.30 -11.16
N LYS A 160 8.28 6.15 -11.84
CA LYS A 160 7.68 7.21 -12.66
C LYS A 160 6.76 8.16 -11.90
N LYS A 161 6.53 7.91 -10.62
CA LYS A 161 5.52 8.61 -9.81
C LYS A 161 6.12 9.80 -9.06
N THR A 162 7.42 9.74 -8.77
CA THR A 162 8.12 10.85 -8.12
C THR A 162 8.23 12.03 -9.09
N PRO A 163 7.68 13.22 -8.74
CA PRO A 163 7.86 14.42 -9.55
C PRO A 163 9.36 14.77 -9.65
N LEU A 164 9.81 15.19 -10.83
CA LEU A 164 11.13 15.78 -11.06
C LEU A 164 11.24 17.17 -10.43
#